data_AF-A0A2H9PLF2-F1
#
_entry.id   AF-A0A2H9PLF2-F1
#
_cell.length_a   1.000
_cell.length_b   1.000
_cell.length_c   1.000
_cell.angle_alpha   90.00
_cell.angle_beta   90.00
_cell.angle_gamma   90.00
#
_symmetry.space_group_name_H-M   'P 1'
#
loop_
_entity.id
_entity.type
_entity.pdbx_description
1 polymer ?
#
loop_
_entity_poly.entity_id
_entity_poly.type
_entity_poly.pdbx_seq_one_letter_code
_entity_poly.pdbx_strand_id
1 'polypeptide(L)'
;MGKRCIICSEEAVYKIKDTSDFYCEECAQENFSDLSLLIKVEEEARRLKEFLKDKMEDLLMDERELDQMIVIREKKDGHEHKTGEDQDF
;
A
#
# COMPACT_ATOMS: atom_id res chain seq x y z
N MET A 1 8.79 -12.34 -15.13
CA MET A 1 9.92 -12.12 -16.07
C MET A 1 11.01 -11.41 -15.29
N GLY A 2 12.21 -11.98 -15.21
CA GLY A 2 13.31 -11.43 -14.40
C GLY A 2 13.79 -10.06 -14.91
N LYS A 3 14.29 -9.23 -14.00
CA LYS A 3 14.95 -7.96 -14.34
C LYS A 3 16.34 -8.28 -14.90
N ARG A 4 16.71 -7.66 -16.02
CA ARG A 4 18.00 -7.91 -16.71
C ARG A 4 18.88 -6.67 -16.68
N CYS A 5 20.19 -6.89 -16.61
CA CYS A 5 21.20 -5.85 -16.65
C CYS A 5 21.13 -5.11 -17.99
N ILE A 6 21.11 -3.78 -17.98
CA ILE A 6 21.06 -2.97 -19.21
C ILE A 6 22.35 -3.06 -20.04
N ILE A 7 23.47 -3.45 -19.41
CA ILE A 7 24.79 -3.52 -20.04
C ILE A 7 25.04 -4.91 -20.64
N CYS A 8 25.01 -5.97 -19.82
CA CYS A 8 25.38 -7.33 -20.24
C CYS A 8 24.16 -8.25 -20.48
N SER A 9 22.93 -7.79 -20.22
CA SER A 9 21.70 -8.60 -20.30
C SER A 9 21.60 -9.80 -19.35
N GLU A 10 22.55 -9.97 -18.43
CA GLU A 10 22.49 -10.98 -17.36
C GLU A 10 21.47 -10.61 -16.27
N GLU A 11 21.33 -11.47 -15.25
CA GLU A 11 20.42 -11.23 -14.13
C GLU A 11 20.84 -9.99 -13.33
N ALA A 12 19.89 -9.07 -13.14
CA ALA A 12 20.15 -7.84 -12.39
C ALA A 12 19.77 -7.99 -10.92
N VAL A 13 20.68 -7.55 -10.05
CA VAL A 13 20.50 -7.53 -8.59
C VAL A 13 20.33 -6.12 -8.04
N TYR A 14 20.71 -5.10 -8.82
CA TYR A 14 20.61 -3.69 -8.47
C TYR A 14 19.69 -2.92 -9.43
N LYS A 15 19.05 -1.87 -8.91
CA LYS A 15 18.24 -0.87 -9.62
C LYS A 15 18.70 0.52 -9.19
N ILE A 16 18.81 1.48 -10.11
CA ILE A 16 19.03 2.88 -9.72
C ILE A 16 17.72 3.47 -9.19
N LYS A 17 17.78 4.22 -8.07
CA LYS A 17 16.65 4.98 -7.52
C LYS A 17 15.91 5.76 -8.59
N ASP A 18 14.58 5.69 -8.56
CA ASP A 18 13.67 6.45 -9.44
C ASP A 18 13.82 6.22 -10.96
N THR A 19 14.60 5.21 -11.37
CA THR A 19 14.74 4.84 -12.78
C THR A 19 14.17 3.45 -13.05
N SER A 20 14.08 3.09 -14.33
CA SER A 20 13.78 1.73 -14.77
C SER A 20 15.04 0.93 -15.14
N ASP A 21 16.21 1.40 -14.71
CA ASP A 21 17.50 0.82 -15.09
C ASP A 21 17.97 -0.20 -14.04
N PHE A 22 18.44 -1.33 -14.55
CA PHE A 22 18.82 -2.49 -13.74
C PHE A 22 20.23 -2.94 -14.12
N TYR A 23 21.00 -3.36 -13.13
CA TYR A 23 22.41 -3.73 -13.27
C TYR A 23 22.70 -5.04 -12.52
N CYS A 24 23.55 -5.89 -13.08
CA CYS A 24 24.17 -6.98 -12.33
C CYS A 24 25.24 -6.40 -11.38
N GLU A 25 25.75 -7.23 -10.47
CA GLU A 25 26.74 -6.80 -9.48
C GLU A 25 28.04 -6.28 -10.11
N GLU A 26 28.56 -7.00 -11.10
CA GLU A 26 29.82 -6.64 -11.79
C GLU A 26 29.68 -5.29 -12.52
N CYS A 27 28.65 -5.16 -13.35
CA CYS A 27 28.37 -3.93 -14.10
C CYS A 27 28.11 -2.75 -13.15
N ALA A 28 27.46 -2.98 -12.01
CA ALA A 28 27.26 -1.95 -11.00
C ALA A 28 28.58 -1.50 -10.39
N GLN A 29 29.47 -2.41 -10.00
CA GLN A 29 30.77 -2.07 -9.41
C GLN A 29 31.72 -1.39 -10.39
N GLU A 30 31.70 -1.80 -11.66
CA GLU A 30 32.56 -1.23 -12.70
C GLU A 30 32.11 0.17 -13.15
N ASN A 31 30.80 0.41 -13.24
CA ASN A 31 30.25 1.65 -13.80
C ASN A 31 29.83 2.67 -12.73
N PHE A 32 29.61 2.26 -11.47
CA PHE A 32 29.20 3.16 -10.40
C PHE A 32 30.31 3.27 -9.35
N SER A 33 30.86 4.47 -9.24
CA SER A 33 31.79 4.83 -8.16
C SER A 33 31.11 4.93 -6.79
N ASP A 34 29.79 5.10 -6.77
CA ASP A 34 28.98 5.18 -5.55
C ASP A 34 27.74 4.28 -5.65
N LEU A 35 27.76 3.17 -4.92
CA LEU A 35 26.67 2.20 -4.86
C LEU A 35 25.50 2.67 -3.98
N SER A 36 25.61 3.82 -3.28
CA SER A 36 24.54 4.37 -2.42
C SER A 36 23.29 4.81 -3.21
N LEU A 37 23.46 5.04 -4.51
CA LEU A 37 22.40 5.37 -5.46
C LEU A 37 21.69 4.12 -6.00
N LEU A 38 22.27 2.94 -5.79
CA LEU A 38 21.69 1.66 -6.15
C LEU A 38 20.89 1.08 -4.99
N ILE A 39 19.74 0.49 -5.32
CA ILE A 39 18.91 -0.27 -4.41
C ILE A 39 18.89 -1.72 -4.90
N LYS A 40 18.96 -2.68 -3.99
CA LYS A 40 18.76 -4.09 -4.33
C LYS A 40 17.33 -4.30 -4.81
N VAL A 41 17.16 -5.05 -5.91
CA VAL A 41 15.83 -5.31 -6.48
C VAL A 41 14.88 -5.94 -5.44
N GLU A 42 15.40 -6.79 -4.56
CA GLU A 42 14.65 -7.39 -3.46
C GLU A 42 14.16 -6.36 -2.42
N GLU A 43 14.98 -5.37 -2.09
CA GLU A 43 14.64 -4.33 -1.12
C GLU A 43 13.51 -3.43 -1.65
N GLU A 44 13.57 -3.06 -2.92
CA GLU A 44 12.52 -2.31 -3.59
C GLU A 44 11.19 -3.10 -3.60
N ALA A 45 11.25 -4.41 -3.91
CA ALA A 45 10.07 -5.27 -3.92
C ALA A 45 9.42 -5.37 -2.52
N ARG A 46 10.24 -5.45 -1.46
CA ARG A 46 9.76 -5.44 -0.08
C ARG A 46 9.10 -4.11 0.29
N ARG A 47 9.74 -2.97 0.00
CA ARG A 47 9.16 -1.64 0.27
C ARG A 47 7.83 -1.45 -0.44
N LEU A 48 7.74 -1.87 -1.70
CA LEU A 48 6.49 -1.80 -2.46
C LEU A 48 5.40 -2.67 -1.82
N LYS A 49 5.76 -3.87 -1.35
CA LYS A 49 4.82 -4.78 -0.69
C LYS A 49 4.29 -4.20 0.62
N GLU A 50 5.16 -3.61 1.44
CA GLU A 50 4.79 -2.95 2.70
C GLU A 50 3.87 -1.75 2.42
N PHE A 51 4.24 -0.89 1.48
CA PHE A 51 3.42 0.27 1.10
C PHE A 51 2.02 -0.13 0.64
N LEU A 52 1.90 -1.17 -0.19
CA LEU A 52 0.61 -1.68 -0.63
C LEU A 52 -0.21 -2.25 0.52
N LYS A 53 0.44 -2.95 1.46
CA LYS A 53 -0.23 -3.53 2.63
C LYS A 53 -0.81 -2.43 3.51
N ASP A 54 -0.03 -1.40 3.83
CA ASP A 54 -0.48 -0.27 4.65
C ASP A 54 -1.67 0.45 4.00
N LYS A 55 -1.58 0.71 2.68
CA LYS A 55 -2.70 1.33 1.93
C LYS A 55 -3.96 0.49 1.92
N MET A 56 -3.84 -0.84 1.87
CA MET A 56 -5.00 -1.73 1.96
C MET A 56 -5.60 -1.74 3.37
N GLU A 57 -4.78 -1.70 4.41
CA GLU A 57 -5.25 -1.63 5.80
C GLU A 57 -6.00 -0.33 6.09
N ASP A 58 -5.49 0.81 5.61
CA ASP A 58 -6.17 2.12 5.70
C ASP A 58 -7.58 2.06 5.09
N LEU A 59 -7.70 1.54 3.87
CA LEU A 59 -8.99 1.42 3.17
C LEU A 59 -9.98 0.49 3.91
N LEU A 60 -9.48 -0.60 4.51
CA LEU A 60 -10.31 -1.51 5.30
C LEU A 60 -10.77 -0.91 6.63
N MET A 61 -10.01 0.02 7.21
CA MET A 61 -10.45 0.76 8.39
C MET A 61 -11.56 1.76 8.02
N ASP A 62 -11.37 2.53 6.94
CA ASP A 62 -12.36 3.49 6.45
C ASP A 62 -13.73 2.84 6.17
N GLU A 63 -13.76 1.67 5.52
CA GLU A 63 -15.00 0.93 5.24
C GLU A 63 -15.71 0.49 6.53
N ARG A 64 -14.96 -0.05 7.50
CA ARG A 64 -15.53 -0.49 8.79
C ARG A 64 -16.06 0.65 9.64
N GLU A 65 -15.41 1.82 9.58
CA GLU A 65 -15.91 3.02 10.25
C GLU A 65 -17.21 3.51 9.62
N LEU A 66 -17.30 3.46 8.28
CA LEU A 66 -18.51 3.83 7.55
C LEU A 66 -19.68 2.89 7.88
N ASP A 67 -19.45 1.58 7.91
CA ASP A 67 -20.46 0.58 8.28
C ASP A 67 -20.98 0.79 9.72
N GLN A 68 -20.08 1.07 10.66
CA GLN A 68 -20.48 1.36 12.05
C GLN A 68 -21.34 2.63 12.15
N MET A 69 -21.03 3.67 11.37
CA MET A 69 -21.82 4.90 11.34
C MET A 69 -23.23 4.68 10.76
N ILE A 70 -23.36 3.82 9.74
CA ILE A 70 -24.66 3.45 9.15
C ILE A 70 -25.53 2.72 10.19
N VAL A 71 -24.96 1.73 10.87
CA VAL A 71 -25.68 0.95 11.91
C VAL A 71 -26.12 1.84 13.09
N ILE A 72 -25.34 2.85 13.46
CA ILE A 72 -25.70 3.79 14.54
C ILE A 72 -26.84 4.72 14.12
N ARG A 73 -26.89 5.16 12.86
CA ARG A 73 -28.01 5.97 12.33
C ARG A 73 -29.30 5.17 12.28
N GLU A 74 -29.27 3.95 11.74
CA GLU A 74 -30.46 3.07 11.69
C GLU A 74 -31.05 2.80 13.09
N LYS A 75 -30.21 2.69 14.12
CA LYS A 75 -30.65 2.53 15.52
C LYS A 75 -31.22 3.80 16.14
N LYS A 76 -30.75 4.99 15.74
CA LYS A 76 -31.27 6.27 16.23
C LYS A 76 -32.62 6.60 15.59
N ASP A 77 -32.76 6.36 14.29
CA ASP A 77 -34.00 6.65 13.55
C ASP A 77 -35.14 5.67 13.91
N GLY A 78 -34.83 4.51 14.49
CA GLY A 78 -35.82 3.54 15.01
C GLY A 78 -36.30 3.78 16.45
N HIS A 79 -35.73 4.74 17.18
CA HIS A 79 -36.03 4.99 18.60
C HIS A 79 -36.57 6.41 18.87
N GLU A 80 -37.27 7.01 17.91
CA GLU A 80 -38.06 8.24 18.11
C GLU A 80 -39.48 8.08 17.57
N HIS A 81 -40.24 7.11 18.11
CA HIS A 81 -41.71 7.17 18.07
C HIS A 81 -42.31 6.18 19.08
N LYS A 82 -42.55 6.61 20.33
CA LYS A 82 -43.54 6.05 21.28
C LYS A 82 -43.47 6.79 22.63
N THR A 83 -43.93 8.04 22.69
CA THR A 83 -44.36 8.65 23.96
C THR A 83 -45.47 9.66 23.67
N GLY A 84 -46.66 9.42 24.25
CA GLY A 84 -47.90 10.20 24.06
C GLY A 84 -48.79 9.51 23.02
N GLU A 85 -50.04 9.15 23.25
CA GLU A 85 -51.05 9.64 24.20
C GLU A 85 -52.00 8.48 24.49
N ASP A 86 -52.31 8.24 25.77
CA ASP A 86 -53.55 7.57 26.19
C ASP A 86 -53.93 8.20 27.54
N GLN A 87 -54.42 9.44 27.45
CA GLN A 87 -55.31 10.01 28.45
C GLN A 87 -56.66 10.27 27.78
N ASP A 88 -57.69 9.92 28.54
CA ASP A 88 -59.06 10.39 28.50
C ASP A 88 -60.16 9.53 27.83
N PHE A 89 -61.02 9.07 28.76
CA PHE A 89 -62.47 8.85 28.74
C PHE A 89 -63.05 7.49 28.33
#